data_AF-A0A1V6IYV6-F1
#
_entry.id   AF-A0A1V6IYV6-F1
#
_cell.length_a   1.000
_cell.length_b   1.000
_cell.length_c   1.000
_cell.angle_alpha   90.00
_cell.angle_beta   90.00
_cell.angle_gamma   90.00
#
_symmetry.space_group_name_H-M   'P 1'
#
loop_
_entity.id
_entity.type
_entity.pdbx_description
1 polymer ?
#
loop_
_entity_poly.entity_id
_entity_poly.type
_entity_poly.pdbx_seq_one_letter_code
_entity_poly.pdbx_strand_id
1 'polypeptide(L)'
;MPTLELDHNGVFHTLHQAAPDRFVHSQFSYDGALLGATLYVGTAGAMKLARTDTGDLEVQGGTPFTTDPDNPEILVAPALPPAHPFPKSLEDVRARRKAADKKAPPRKKTRPAPSRGQDDGTSPVSW
;
A
#
# COMPACT_ATOMS: atom_id res chain seq x y z
N MET A 1 4.54 -1.42 8.08
CA MET A 1 4.75 -1.44 9.54
C MET A 1 3.76 -0.45 10.13
N PRO A 2 3.00 -0.78 11.19
CA PRO A 2 2.17 0.19 11.88
C PRO A 2 3.05 1.27 12.49
N THR A 3 2.65 2.53 12.34
CA THR A 3 3.39 3.68 12.89
C THR A 3 2.64 4.21 14.11
N LEU A 4 3.38 4.51 15.18
CA LEU A 4 2.89 5.24 16.35
C LEU A 4 3.49 6.64 16.30
N GLU A 5 2.65 7.66 16.28
CA GLU A 5 3.08 9.06 16.22
C GLU A 5 2.36 9.88 17.30
N LEU A 6 3.05 10.86 17.88
CA LEU A 6 2.50 11.77 18.90
C LEU A 6 2.19 13.12 18.25
N ASP A 7 0.96 13.63 18.40
CA ASP A 7 0.57 14.94 17.88
C ASP A 7 1.07 16.09 18.79
N HIS A 8 0.72 17.33 18.46
CA HIS A 8 1.07 18.50 19.29
C HIS A 8 0.34 18.53 20.65
N ASN A 9 -0.84 17.91 20.74
CA ASN A 9 -1.69 17.91 21.93
C ASN A 9 -1.38 16.78 22.91
N GLY A 10 -0.39 15.93 22.60
CA GLY A 10 -0.03 14.78 23.43
C GLY A 10 -0.90 13.54 23.21
N VAL A 11 -1.61 13.47 22.08
CA VAL A 11 -2.40 12.32 21.63
C VAL A 11 -1.54 11.41 20.76
N PHE A 12 -1.58 10.12 21.05
CA PHE A 12 -0.92 9.09 20.25
C PHE A 12 -1.84 8.61 19.13
N HIS A 13 -1.36 8.66 17.90
CA HIS A 13 -2.05 8.20 16.70
C HIS A 13 -1.37 6.92 16.21
N THR A 14 -2.18 5.91 15.93
CA THR A 14 -1.74 4.70 15.25
C THR A 14 -2.53 4.50 13.98
N LEU A 15 -1.85 4.20 12.89
CA LEU A 15 -2.47 3.77 11.64
C LEU A 15 -1.98 2.37 11.29
N HIS A 16 -2.88 1.41 11.26
CA HIS A 16 -2.57 0.02 10.95
C HIS A 16 -3.49 -0.54 9.88
N GLN A 17 -2.95 -1.44 9.08
CA GLN A 17 -3.69 -2.11 8.02
C GLN A 17 -4.40 -3.34 8.59
N ALA A 18 -5.74 -3.35 8.54
CA ALA A 18 -6.58 -4.44 9.03
C ALA A 18 -6.98 -5.42 7.91
N ALA A 19 -7.03 -4.96 6.65
CA ALA A 19 -7.24 -5.77 5.46
C ALA A 19 -6.48 -5.17 4.26
N PRO A 20 -6.41 -5.82 3.08
CA PRO A 20 -5.69 -5.30 1.92
C PRO A 20 -6.05 -3.86 1.53
N ASP A 21 -7.32 -3.47 1.75
CA ASP A 21 -7.91 -2.17 1.44
C ASP A 21 -8.47 -1.45 2.68
N ARG A 22 -8.34 -2.02 3.89
CA ARG A 22 -8.92 -1.48 5.12
C ARG A 22 -7.86 -1.12 6.13
N PHE A 23 -8.02 0.04 6.73
CA PHE A 23 -7.10 0.63 7.68
C PHE A 23 -7.87 1.12 8.91
N VAL A 24 -7.23 1.06 10.06
CA VAL A 24 -7.80 1.55 11.31
C VAL A 24 -6.86 2.61 11.85
N HIS A 25 -7.43 3.77 12.11
CA HIS A 25 -6.79 4.85 12.85
C HIS A 25 -7.30 4.83 14.28
N SER A 26 -6.42 4.64 15.25
CA SER A 26 -6.76 4.70 16.67
C SER A 26 -6.00 5.83 17.35
N GLN A 27 -6.70 6.56 18.21
CA GLN A 27 -6.18 7.69 18.98
C GLN A 27 -6.20 7.32 20.45
N PHE A 28 -5.09 7.54 21.14
CA PHE A 28 -4.94 7.25 22.55
C PHE A 28 -4.44 8.49 23.29
N SER A 29 -4.95 8.72 24.50
CA SER A 29 -4.38 9.72 25.39
C SER A 29 -3.03 9.27 25.94
N TYR A 30 -2.34 10.18 26.59
CA TYR A 30 -1.01 9.94 27.15
C TYR A 30 -0.97 8.80 28.19
N ASP A 31 -2.07 8.57 28.91
CA ASP A 31 -2.25 7.46 29.86
C ASP A 31 -2.61 6.12 29.19
N GLY A 32 -2.75 6.11 27.86
CA GLY A 32 -3.09 4.94 27.06
C GLY A 32 -4.60 4.67 26.93
N ALA A 33 -5.47 5.54 27.45
CA ALA A 33 -6.91 5.39 27.22
C ALA A 33 -7.26 5.63 25.75
N LEU A 34 -8.17 4.82 25.20
CA LEU A 34 -8.64 4.99 23.83
C LEU A 34 -9.57 6.20 23.75
N LEU A 35 -9.17 7.20 22.96
CA LEU A 35 -9.98 8.40 22.68
C LEU A 35 -10.94 8.17 21.51
N GLY A 36 -10.53 7.37 20.53
CA GLY A 36 -11.36 7.07 19.38
C GLY A 36 -10.70 6.13 18.39
N ALA A 37 -11.53 5.53 17.54
CA ALA A 37 -11.08 4.75 16.41
C ALA A 37 -11.94 5.03 15.18
N THR A 38 -11.30 5.13 14.01
CA THR A 38 -11.97 5.35 12.73
C THR A 38 -11.47 4.34 11.71
N LEU A 39 -12.40 3.65 11.06
CA LEU A 39 -12.06 2.78 9.94
C LEU A 39 -11.97 3.60 8.65
N TYR A 40 -10.98 3.26 7.83
CA TYR A 40 -10.72 3.85 6.53
C TYR A 40 -10.64 2.78 5.47
N VAL A 41 -11.05 3.15 4.26
CA VAL A 41 -10.81 2.39 3.05
C VAL A 41 -9.81 3.13 2.17
N GLY A 42 -8.81 2.42 1.62
CA GLY A 42 -7.74 3.05 0.84
C GLY A 42 -6.78 2.03 0.22
N THR A 43 -5.85 2.51 -0.60
CA THR A 43 -4.84 1.65 -1.24
C THR A 43 -3.60 1.53 -0.37
N ALA A 44 -3.07 0.32 -0.20
CA ALA A 44 -1.79 0.09 0.47
C ALA A 44 -0.66 0.90 -0.19
N GLY A 45 0.02 1.74 0.59
CA GLY A 45 1.06 2.66 0.13
C GLY A 45 0.60 4.11 -0.05
N ALA A 46 -0.71 4.37 -0.21
CA ALA A 46 -1.26 5.73 -0.20
C ALA A 46 -1.65 6.19 1.22
N MET A 47 -2.03 5.23 2.08
CA MET A 47 -2.42 5.48 3.47
C MET A 47 -1.22 5.87 4.33
N LYS A 48 -1.31 7.04 4.98
CA LYS A 48 -0.30 7.51 5.93
C LYS A 48 -0.91 8.44 6.96
N LEU A 49 -0.26 8.53 8.13
CA LEU A 49 -0.43 9.66 9.02
C LEU A 49 0.45 10.80 8.50
N ALA A 50 -0.11 12.00 8.46
CA ALA A 50 0.61 13.20 8.07
C ALA A 50 0.33 14.31 9.07
N ARG A 51 1.39 15.03 9.43
CA ARG A 51 1.28 16.19 10.30
C ARG A 51 0.76 17.39 9.51
N THR A 52 -0.23 18.07 10.06
CA THR A 52 -0.78 19.33 9.53
C THR A 52 0.09 20.52 9.92
N ASP A 53 -0.18 21.70 9.37
CA ASP A 53 0.53 22.93 9.71
C ASP A 53 0.35 23.35 11.19
N THR A 54 -0.74 22.92 11.81
CA THR A 54 -1.04 23.13 13.24
C THR A 54 -0.32 22.14 14.17
N GLY A 55 0.32 21.11 13.60
CA GLY A 55 1.00 20.06 14.36
C GLY A 55 0.12 18.87 14.73
N ASP A 56 -1.15 18.88 14.32
CA ASP A 56 -2.09 17.76 14.47
C ASP A 56 -1.75 16.63 13.49
N LEU A 57 -2.25 15.41 13.76
CA LEU A 57 -2.03 14.25 12.91
C LEU A 57 -3.32 13.79 12.25
N GLU A 58 -3.34 13.81 10.91
CA GLU A 58 -4.47 13.38 10.11
C GLU A 58 -4.12 12.20 9.20
N VAL A 59 -5.13 11.39 8.90
CA VAL A 59 -5.02 10.29 7.94
C VAL A 59 -5.15 10.85 6.53
N GLN A 60 -4.17 10.57 5.67
CA GLN A 60 -4.20 10.90 4.24
C GLN A 60 -4.29 9.63 3.39
N GLY A 61 -4.91 9.76 2.21
CA GLY A 61 -4.94 8.72 1.17
C GLY A 61 -6.07 7.70 1.27
N GLY A 62 -7.03 7.90 2.18
CA GLY A 62 -8.20 7.03 2.34
C GLY A 62 -9.47 7.79 2.66
N THR A 63 -10.59 7.07 2.60
CA THR A 63 -11.92 7.61 2.89
C THR A 63 -12.45 6.94 4.16
N PRO A 64 -12.94 7.71 5.15
CA PRO A 64 -13.48 7.14 6.38
C PRO A 64 -14.78 6.38 6.10
N PHE A 65 -15.01 5.31 6.88
CA PHE A 65 -16.30 4.65 6.95
C PHE A 65 -17.30 5.61 7.59
N THR A 66 -18.55 5.58 7.11
CA THR A 66 -19.64 6.36 7.67
C THR A 66 -20.61 5.44 8.38
N THR A 67 -21.16 5.90 9.49
CA THR A 67 -22.26 5.19 10.16
C THR A 67 -23.50 5.16 9.25
N ASP A 68 -24.17 4.02 9.19
CA ASP A 68 -25.44 3.89 8.49
C ASP A 68 -26.50 4.77 9.20
N PRO A 69 -27.15 5.71 8.49
CA PRO A 69 -28.17 6.58 9.09
C PRO A 69 -29.40 5.80 9.60
N ASP A 70 -29.71 4.64 9.01
CA ASP A 70 -30.84 3.80 9.41
C ASP A 70 -30.46 2.77 10.48
N ASN A 71 -29.15 2.55 10.69
CA ASN A 71 -28.64 1.57 11.65
C ASN A 71 -27.30 2.04 12.26
N PRO A 72 -27.30 2.81 13.34
CA PRO A 72 -26.08 3.46 13.85
C PRO A 72 -24.99 2.49 14.36
N GLU A 73 -25.30 1.21 14.51
CA GLU A 73 -24.34 0.15 14.84
C GLU A 73 -23.56 -0.39 13.63
N ILE A 74 -23.98 -0.03 12.40
CA ILE A 74 -23.38 -0.53 11.16
C ILE A 74 -22.48 0.55 10.56
N LEU A 75 -21.21 0.20 10.33
CA LEU A 75 -20.29 1.03 9.56
C LEU A 75 -20.38 0.66 8.08
N VAL A 76 -20.76 1.62 7.26
CA VAL A 76 -20.82 1.51 5.81
C VAL A 76 -19.52 2.01 5.22
N ALA A 77 -18.82 1.13 4.50
CA ALA A 77 -17.68 1.54 3.70
C ALA A 77 -18.18 2.43 2.54
N PRO A 78 -17.60 3.61 2.31
CA PRO A 78 -17.86 4.33 1.07
C PRO A 78 -17.48 3.42 -0.10
N ALA A 79 -18.35 3.33 -1.11
CA ALA A 79 -18.12 2.47 -2.25
C ALA A 79 -16.81 2.88 -2.94
N LEU A 80 -15.78 2.04 -2.82
CA LEU A 80 -14.57 2.19 -3.60
C LEU A 80 -14.98 2.13 -5.09
N PRO A 81 -14.58 3.10 -5.93
CA PRO A 81 -14.65 2.88 -7.36
C PRO A 81 -13.89 1.59 -7.68
N PRO A 82 -14.40 0.71 -8.55
CA PRO A 82 -13.77 -0.58 -8.82
C PRO A 82 -12.31 -0.37 -9.22
N ALA A 83 -11.39 -0.85 -8.39
CA ALA A 83 -9.96 -0.54 -8.49
C ALA A 83 -9.39 -0.85 -9.88
N HIS A 84 -9.96 -1.84 -10.59
CA HIS A 84 -9.84 -2.01 -12.03
C HIS A 84 -11.11 -2.69 -12.54
N PRO A 85 -11.52 -2.50 -13.81
CA PRO A 85 -12.58 -3.31 -14.39
C PRO A 85 -12.14 -4.77 -14.37
N PHE A 86 -12.70 -5.56 -13.46
CA PHE A 86 -12.52 -7.01 -13.45
C PHE A 86 -13.07 -7.56 -14.78
N PRO A 87 -12.35 -8.48 -15.44
CA PRO A 87 -12.89 -9.18 -16.59
C PRO A 87 -14.15 -9.92 -16.12
N LYS A 88 -15.30 -9.62 -16.74
CA LYS A 88 -16.59 -10.22 -16.38
C LYS A 88 -16.73 -11.63 -16.98
N SER A 89 -15.82 -11.99 -17.88
CA SER A 89 -15.81 -13.26 -18.58
C SER A 89 -14.38 -13.74 -18.86
N LEU A 90 -14.23 -15.04 -19.12
CA LEU A 90 -12.97 -15.65 -19.55
C LEU A 90 -12.51 -15.09 -20.91
N GLU A 91 -13.45 -14.64 -21.75
CA GLU A 91 -13.16 -14.01 -23.04
C GLU A 91 -12.54 -12.61 -22.87
N ASP A 92 -12.97 -11.83 -21.86
CA ASP A 92 -12.33 -10.54 -21.53
C ASP A 92 -10.85 -10.73 -21.14
N VAL A 93 -10.54 -11.80 -20.40
CA VAL A 93 -9.16 -12.16 -20.04
C VAL A 93 -8.34 -12.48 -21.30
N ARG A 94 -8.90 -13.26 -22.22
CA ARG A 94 -8.23 -13.65 -23.48
C ARG A 94 -8.00 -12.44 -24.39
N ALA A 95 -8.98 -11.54 -24.49
CA ALA A 95 -8.88 -10.32 -25.29
C ALA A 95 -7.77 -9.39 -24.76
N ARG A 96 -7.69 -9.21 -23.43
CA ARG A 96 -6.64 -8.40 -22.80
C ARG A 96 -5.23 -8.98 -22.99
N ARG A 97 -5.06 -10.31 -22.89
CA ARG A 97 -3.78 -10.98 -23.21
C ARG A 97 -3.34 -10.75 -24.65
N LYS A 98 -4.25 -10.96 -25.62
CA LYS A 98 -3.96 -10.69 -27.04
C LYS A 98 -3.59 -9.23 -27.32
N ALA A 99 -4.20 -8.28 -26.62
CA ALA A 99 -3.89 -6.86 -26.77
C ALA A 99 -2.52 -6.49 -26.19
N ALA A 100 -2.12 -7.11 -25.07
CA ALA A 100 -0.81 -6.91 -24.45
C ALA A 100 0.34 -7.46 -25.33
N ASP A 101 0.15 -8.64 -25.93
CA ASP A 101 1.16 -9.24 -26.82
C ASP A 101 1.39 -8.42 -28.10
N LYS A 102 0.37 -7.67 -28.57
CA LYS A 102 0.49 -6.79 -29.73
C LYS A 102 1.23 -5.48 -29.45
N LYS A 103 1.31 -5.05 -28.18
CA LYS A 103 1.99 -3.80 -27.78
C LYS A 103 3.39 -4.03 -27.20
N ALA A 104 3.80 -5.28 -26.99
CA ALA A 104 5.12 -5.58 -26.47
C ALA A 104 6.20 -5.27 -27.52
N PRO A 105 7.19 -4.42 -27.22
CA PRO A 105 8.32 -4.20 -28.11
C PRO A 105 9.10 -5.52 -28.27
N PRO A 106 9.67 -5.81 -29.46
CA PRO A 106 10.38 -7.05 -29.69
C PRO A 106 11.58 -7.15 -28.73
N ARG A 107 11.56 -8.18 -27.87
CA ARG A 107 12.72 -8.53 -27.03
C ARG A 107 13.91 -8.82 -27.94
N LYS A 108 14.92 -7.92 -27.94
CA LYS A 108 16.22 -8.19 -28.56
C LYS A 108 16.83 -9.41 -27.86
N LYS A 109 17.05 -10.49 -28.61
CA LYS A 109 17.79 -11.67 -28.14
C LYS A 109 19.27 -11.30 -28.04
N THR A 110 19.72 -10.83 -26.88
CA THR A 110 21.15 -10.79 -26.57
C THR A 110 21.61 -12.22 -26.30
N ARG A 111 22.39 -12.77 -27.25
CA ARG A 111 23.06 -14.06 -27.10
C ARG A 111 24.15 -13.90 -26.03
N PRO A 112 24.18 -14.73 -24.97
CA PRO A 112 25.28 -14.70 -24.02
C PRO A 112 26.59 -15.04 -24.73
N ALA A 113 27.62 -14.22 -24.53
CA ALA A 113 28.96 -14.46 -25.05
C ALA A 113 29.56 -15.70 -24.35
N PRO A 114 30.29 -16.58 -25.06
CA PRO A 114 30.99 -17.68 -24.42
C PRO A 114 32.13 -17.12 -23.55
N SER A 115 32.12 -17.42 -22.26
CA SER A 115 33.27 -17.21 -21.37
C SER A 115 34.42 -18.10 -21.83
N ARG A 116 35.45 -17.50 -22.40
CA ARG A 116 36.70 -18.19 -22.72
C ARG A 116 37.48 -18.37 -21.42
N GLY A 117 37.50 -19.59 -20.89
CA GLY A 117 38.48 -19.97 -19.88
C GLY A 117 39.86 -20.09 -20.52
N GLN A 118 40.89 -19.60 -19.80
CA GLN A 118 42.23 -20.19 -19.86
C GLN A 118 43.02 -19.80 -18.60
N ASP A 119 43.60 -20.83 -18.01
CA ASP A 119 44.35 -20.91 -16.75
C ASP A 119 45.73 -20.23 -16.73
N ASP A 120 46.28 -20.20 -15.52
CA ASP A 120 47.69 -20.25 -15.09
C ASP A 120 48.53 -18.96 -15.10
N GLY A 121 48.92 -18.53 -13.89
CA GLY A 121 49.92 -17.47 -13.70
C GLY A 121 50.10 -17.01 -12.26
N THR A 122 50.68 -17.87 -11.43
CA THR A 122 51.33 -17.63 -10.13
C THR A 122 51.87 -16.21 -9.90
N SER A 123 51.53 -15.57 -8.77
CA SER A 123 52.49 -15.07 -7.76
C SER A 123 51.79 -14.46 -6.53
N PRO A 124 52.34 -14.65 -5.31
CA PRO A 124 51.74 -14.19 -4.06
C PRO A 124 52.19 -12.77 -3.68
N VAL A 125 51.37 -12.04 -2.94
CA VAL A 125 51.82 -10.88 -2.16
C VAL A 125 51.20 -10.93 -0.78
N SER A 126 52.07 -11.08 0.21
CA SER A 126 51.81 -10.82 1.62
C SER A 126 51.77 -9.33 1.88
N TRP A 127 50.87 -8.88 2.76
CA TRP A 127 51.16 -8.19 4.03
C TRP A 127 49.86 -8.17 4.85
#